data_AF-A0AAN6JYK4-F1
#
_entry.id   AF-A0AAN6JYK4-F1
#
_cell.length_a   1.000
_cell.length_b   1.000
_cell.length_c   1.000
_cell.angle_alpha   90.00
_cell.angle_beta   90.00
_cell.angle_gamma   90.00
#
_symmetry.space_group_name_H-M   'P 1'
#
loop_
_entity.id
_entity.type
_entity.pdbx_description
1 polymer ?
#
loop_
_entity_poly.entity_id
_entity_poly.type
_entity_poly.pdbx_seq_one_letter_code
_entity_poly.pdbx_strand_id
1 'polypeptide(L)'
;MGHTTKLLGISAGHLFFVFGLFSVFIKNGSLYEAFGFGKERPIIIGFILFNEVLSPTNAVVKLAMNIWTRSMEFQADAFSYQQGYQNELAASLIKLQIQNLSSMDADWLYSTYNYSHPILTERLKAIGWTSEHKVSDDKPSKPSQKANGHAEL
;
A
#
# COMPACT_ATOMS: atom_id res chain seq x y z
N MET A 1 21.38 -10.39 7.03
CA MET A 1 20.99 -11.78 7.35
C MET A 1 20.16 -11.89 8.64
N GLY A 2 19.09 -11.09 8.81
CA GLY A 2 18.27 -11.19 10.03
C GLY A 2 16.94 -10.46 9.98
N HIS A 3 16.39 -10.24 8.77
CA HIS A 3 15.12 -9.52 8.62
C HIS A 3 13.97 -10.27 9.31
N THR A 4 13.93 -11.60 9.18
CA THR A 4 12.91 -12.44 9.82
C THR A 4 12.94 -12.35 11.34
N THR A 5 14.12 -12.38 11.97
CA THR A 5 14.26 -12.24 13.43
C THR A 5 13.88 -10.84 13.90
N LYS A 6 14.21 -9.78 13.14
CA LYS A 6 13.79 -8.41 13.43
C LYS A 6 12.27 -8.26 13.34
N LEU A 7 11.65 -8.80 12.29
CA LEU A 7 10.19 -8.81 12.12
C LEU A 7 9.49 -9.55 13.25
N LEU A 8 10.04 -10.71 13.67
CA LEU A 8 9.51 -11.49 14.78
C LEU A 8 9.68 -10.77 16.13
N GLY A 9 10.79 -10.08 16.34
CA GLY A 9 10.98 -9.25 17.53
C GLY A 9 10.00 -8.08 17.59
N ILE A 10 9.76 -7.41 16.45
CA ILE A 10 8.78 -6.32 16.33
C ILE A 10 7.37 -6.85 16.60
N SER A 11 6.99 -8.01 16.05
CA SER A 11 5.65 -8.58 16.27
C SER A 11 5.44 -9.02 17.72
N ALA A 12 6.45 -9.63 18.36
CA ALA A 12 6.40 -10.00 19.77
C ALA A 12 6.28 -8.76 20.68
N GLY A 13 7.04 -7.71 20.39
CA GLY A 13 6.96 -6.43 21.11
C GLY A 13 5.60 -5.76 20.95
N HIS A 14 5.04 -5.76 19.73
CA HIS A 14 3.71 -5.25 19.46
C HIS A 14 2.63 -6.01 20.23
N LEU A 15 2.69 -7.34 20.24
CA LEU A 15 1.74 -8.18 20.96
C LEU A 15 1.79 -7.93 22.47
N PHE A 16 3.00 -7.83 23.03
CA PHE A 16 3.19 -7.50 24.45
C PHE A 16 2.61 -6.13 24.79
N PHE A 17 2.85 -5.12 23.96
CA PHE A 17 2.30 -3.78 24.13
C PHE A 17 0.77 -3.77 24.11
N VAL A 18 0.15 -4.46 23.13
CA VAL A 18 -1.31 -4.57 23.01
C VAL A 18 -1.92 -5.26 24.22
N PHE A 19 -1.36 -6.38 24.70
CA PHE A 19 -1.88 -7.04 25.90
C PHE A 19 -1.63 -6.25 27.19
N GLY A 20 -0.51 -5.52 27.27
CA GLY A 20 -0.23 -4.61 28.39
C GLY A 20 -1.27 -3.49 28.46
N LEU A 21 -1.57 -2.85 27.34
CA LEU A 21 -2.64 -1.87 27.21
C LEU A 21 -4.01 -2.48 27.57
N PHE A 22 -4.33 -3.65 27.04
CA PHE A 22 -5.59 -4.34 27.34
C PHE A 22 -5.77 -4.61 28.84
N SER A 23 -4.70 -4.99 29.53
CA SER A 23 -4.72 -5.24 30.98
C SER A 23 -5.04 -3.98 31.80
N VAL A 24 -4.57 -2.81 31.36
CA VAL A 24 -4.92 -1.52 31.96
C VAL A 24 -6.35 -1.14 31.62
N PHE A 25 -6.76 -1.39 30.36
CA PHE A 25 -8.07 -1.00 29.83
C PHE A 25 -9.23 -1.77 30.46
N ILE A 26 -9.09 -3.08 30.65
CA ILE A 26 -10.14 -3.95 31.23
C ILE A 26 -10.44 -3.64 32.70
N LYS A 27 -9.50 -3.00 33.41
CA LYS A 27 -9.68 -2.58 34.80
C LYS A 27 -10.47 -1.27 34.93
N ASN A 28 -10.65 -0.52 33.84
CA ASN A 28 -11.37 0.74 33.85
C ASN A 28 -12.89 0.51 33.73
N GLY A 29 -13.61 0.68 34.84
CA GLY A 29 -15.07 0.48 34.88
C GLY A 29 -15.88 1.57 34.16
N SER A 30 -15.34 2.79 34.02
CA SER A 30 -16.04 3.92 33.42
C SER A 30 -16.35 3.69 31.94
N LEU A 31 -15.47 2.97 31.24
CA LEU A 31 -15.70 2.63 29.84
C LEU A 31 -16.91 1.69 29.67
N TYR A 32 -16.98 0.62 30.45
CA TYR A 32 -18.11 -0.32 30.40
C TYR A 32 -19.44 0.40 30.69
N GLU A 33 -19.44 1.30 31.67
CA GLU A 33 -20.61 2.08 32.03
C GLU A 33 -21.06 3.01 30.90
N ALA A 34 -20.13 3.65 30.18
CA ALA A 34 -20.43 4.50 29.03
C ALA A 34 -21.15 3.74 27.88
N PHE A 35 -20.93 2.43 27.79
CA PHE A 35 -21.57 1.54 26.80
C PHE A 35 -22.76 0.74 27.39
N GLY A 36 -23.24 1.08 28.59
CA GLY A 36 -24.43 0.47 29.21
C GLY A 36 -24.16 -0.79 30.05
N PHE A 37 -22.90 -1.15 30.28
CA PHE A 37 -22.48 -2.33 31.04
C PHE A 37 -22.10 -1.95 32.49
N GLY A 38 -23.10 -1.60 33.30
CA GLY A 38 -22.88 -1.17 34.69
C GLY A 38 -22.81 -2.32 35.73
N LYS A 39 -23.62 -3.37 35.56
CA LYS A 39 -23.72 -4.50 36.52
C LYS A 39 -22.80 -5.67 36.19
N GLU A 40 -22.66 -5.98 34.91
CA GLU A 40 -21.82 -7.07 34.41
C GLU A 40 -20.73 -6.48 33.52
N ARG A 41 -19.52 -7.04 33.58
CA ARG A 41 -18.37 -6.63 32.77
C ARG A 41 -17.85 -7.81 31.96
N PRO A 42 -18.52 -8.19 30.86
CA PRO A 42 -18.06 -9.31 30.04
C PRO A 42 -16.71 -8.99 29.41
N ILE A 43 -15.77 -9.93 29.50
CA ILE A 43 -14.41 -9.78 28.93
C ILE A 43 -14.45 -9.57 27.41
N ILE A 44 -15.38 -10.26 26.72
CA ILE A 44 -15.58 -10.16 25.27
C ILE A 44 -15.94 -8.73 24.85
N ILE A 45 -16.83 -8.07 25.59
CA ILE A 45 -17.21 -6.67 25.33
C ILE A 45 -16.01 -5.74 25.57
N GLY A 46 -15.23 -6.00 26.62
CA GLY A 46 -13.97 -5.29 26.88
C GLY A 46 -12.99 -5.37 25.72
N PHE A 47 -12.86 -6.55 25.11
CA PHE A 47 -12.00 -6.77 23.95
C PHE A 47 -12.48 -6.02 22.70
N ILE A 48 -13.79 -6.01 22.43
CA ILE A 48 -14.37 -5.28 21.30
C ILE A 48 -14.15 -3.77 21.47
N LEU A 49 -14.47 -3.22 22.64
CA LEU A 49 -14.27 -1.80 22.94
C LEU A 49 -12.80 -1.39 22.87
N PHE A 50 -11.91 -2.27 23.34
CA PHE A 50 -10.47 -2.07 23.23
C PHE A 50 -9.99 -2.04 21.77
N ASN A 51 -10.52 -2.91 20.90
CA ASN A 51 -10.18 -2.91 19.48
C ASN A 51 -10.56 -1.59 18.80
N GLU A 52 -11.74 -1.05 19.11
CA GLU A 52 -12.19 0.24 18.60
C GLU A 52 -11.31 1.40 19.08
N VAL A 53 -10.90 1.38 20.35
CA VAL A 53 -10.01 2.42 20.92
C VAL A 53 -8.61 2.35 20.31
N LEU A 54 -8.15 1.17 19.89
CA LEU A 54 -6.88 1.00 19.18
C LEU A 54 -6.95 1.39 17.69
N SER A 55 -8.14 1.49 17.09
CA SER A 55 -8.34 1.86 15.68
C SER A 55 -7.49 3.05 15.19
N PRO A 56 -7.45 4.22 15.89
CA PRO A 56 -6.59 5.33 15.47
C PRO A 56 -5.09 4.99 15.53
N THR A 57 -4.67 4.18 16.50
CA THR A 57 -3.27 3.71 16.59
C THR A 57 -2.93 2.81 15.42
N ASN A 58 -3.86 1.95 14.99
CA ASN A 58 -3.69 1.06 13.83
C ASN A 58 -3.44 1.85 12.54
N ALA A 59 -4.11 2.99 12.34
CA ALA A 59 -3.87 3.86 11.18
C ALA A 59 -2.44 4.43 11.17
N VAL A 60 -1.93 4.85 12.33
CA VAL A 60 -0.54 5.36 12.47
C VAL A 60 0.47 4.23 12.21
N VAL A 61 0.24 3.05 12.80
CA VAL A 61 1.10 1.88 12.59
C VAL A 61 1.09 1.45 11.12
N LYS A 62 -0.08 1.44 10.47
CA LYS A 62 -0.21 1.15 9.03
C LYS A 62 0.62 2.11 8.20
N LEU A 63 0.50 3.42 8.45
CA LEU A 63 1.27 4.43 7.72
C LEU A 63 2.78 4.22 7.93
N ALA A 64 3.22 4.02 9.17
CA ALA A 64 4.63 3.77 9.48
C ALA A 64 5.17 2.51 8.79
N MET A 65 4.38 1.42 8.79
CA MET A 65 4.73 0.18 8.10
C MET A 65 4.83 0.37 6.59
N ASN A 66 3.88 1.07 5.96
CA ASN A 66 3.94 1.36 4.52
C ASN A 66 5.18 2.19 4.15
N ILE A 67 5.53 3.21 4.94
CA ILE A 67 6.76 4.00 4.71
C ILE A 67 8.00 3.10 4.80
N TRP A 68 8.03 2.22 5.80
CA TRP A 68 9.14 1.31 6.03
C TRP A 68 9.30 0.29 4.90
N THR A 69 8.21 -0.35 4.44
CA THR A 69 8.24 -1.29 3.31
C THR A 69 8.62 -0.61 2.00
N ARG A 70 8.13 0.62 1.74
CA ARG A 70 8.53 1.41 0.58
C ARG A 70 10.02 1.70 0.57
N SER A 71 10.62 2.01 1.73
CA SER A 71 12.08 2.19 1.82
C SER A 71 12.84 0.90 1.49
N MET A 72 12.31 -0.27 1.83
CA MET A 72 12.94 -1.56 1.49
C MET A 72 12.88 -1.85 0.00
N GLU A 73 11.77 -1.51 -0.68
CA GLU A 73 11.65 -1.60 -2.14
C GLU A 73 12.69 -0.74 -2.84
N PHE A 74 12.88 0.52 -2.43
CA PHE A 74 13.92 1.38 -3.03
C PHE A 74 15.33 0.85 -2.82
N GLN A 75 15.61 0.22 -1.67
CA GLN A 75 16.90 -0.44 -1.43
C GLN A 75 17.10 -1.64 -2.36
N ALA A 76 16.05 -2.42 -2.64
CA ALA A 76 16.09 -3.54 -3.56
C ALA A 76 16.26 -3.10 -5.03
N ASP A 77 15.58 -2.02 -5.42
CA ASP A 77 15.71 -1.42 -6.75
C ASP A 77 17.14 -0.87 -6.97
N ALA A 78 17.70 -0.17 -5.97
CA ALA A 78 19.09 0.32 -6.00
C ALA A 78 20.12 -0.82 -6.08
N PHE A 79 19.87 -1.94 -5.38
CA PHE A 79 20.72 -3.12 -5.48
C PHE A 79 20.70 -3.70 -6.91
N SER A 80 19.52 -3.79 -7.53
CA SER A 80 19.39 -4.30 -8.91
C SER A 80 20.07 -3.38 -9.93
N TYR A 81 20.01 -2.07 -9.72
CA TYR A 81 20.74 -1.07 -10.50
C TYR A 81 22.26 -1.26 -10.41
N GLN A 82 22.80 -1.44 -9.19
CA GLN A 82 24.23 -1.69 -8.99
C GLN A 82 24.73 -2.97 -9.65
N GLN A 83 23.87 -3.98 -9.78
CA GLN A 83 24.18 -5.25 -10.44
C GLN A 83 24.01 -5.21 -11.97
N GLY A 84 23.56 -4.08 -12.54
CA GLY A 84 23.40 -3.90 -13.98
C GLY A 84 22.09 -4.42 -14.58
N TYR A 85 21.15 -4.92 -13.77
CA TYR A 85 19.86 -5.48 -14.21
C TYR A 85 18.75 -4.42 -14.35
N GLN A 86 19.11 -3.16 -14.60
CA GLN A 86 18.19 -2.03 -14.62
C GLN A 86 17.09 -2.18 -15.70
N ASN A 87 17.45 -2.68 -16.89
CA ASN A 87 16.54 -2.76 -18.03
C ASN A 87 15.56 -3.92 -17.88
N GLU A 88 16.04 -5.06 -17.38
CA GLU A 88 15.24 -6.25 -17.08
C GLU A 88 14.25 -5.96 -15.94
N LEU A 89 14.71 -5.26 -14.90
CA LEU A 89 13.84 -4.82 -13.81
C LEU A 89 12.75 -3.88 -14.34
N ALA A 90 13.10 -2.85 -15.11
CA ALA A 90 12.13 -1.92 -15.68
C ALA A 90 11.07 -2.64 -16.56
N ALA A 91 11.51 -3.53 -17.45
CA ALA A 91 10.61 -4.31 -18.30
C ALA A 91 9.68 -5.21 -17.48
N SER A 92 10.19 -5.86 -16.43
CA SER A 92 9.38 -6.71 -15.55
C SER A 92 8.33 -5.93 -14.77
N LEU A 93 8.68 -4.74 -14.26
CA LEU A 93 7.77 -3.86 -13.54
C LEU A 93 6.66 -3.32 -14.45
N ILE A 94 6.99 -2.90 -15.67
CA ILE A 94 6.01 -2.46 -16.67
C ILE A 94 5.06 -3.61 -17.03
N LYS A 95 5.60 -4.81 -17.29
CA LYS A 95 4.78 -5.98 -17.61
C LYS A 95 3.82 -6.34 -16.47
N LEU A 96 4.30 -6.32 -15.22
CA LEU A 96 3.49 -6.61 -14.04
C LEU A 96 2.39 -5.55 -13.84
N GLN A 97 2.69 -4.28 -14.07
CA GLN A 97 1.71 -3.19 -14.00
C GLN A 97 0.58 -3.40 -15.01
N ILE A 98 0.93 -3.73 -16.27
CA ILE A 98 -0.04 -3.99 -17.33
C ILE A 98 -0.92 -5.18 -16.98
N GLN A 99 -0.34 -6.27 -16.47
CA GLN A 99 -1.08 -7.48 -16.09
C GLN A 99 -2.04 -7.25 -14.92
N ASN A 100 -1.66 -6.43 -13.95
CA ASN A 100 -2.49 -6.14 -12.78
C ASN A 100 -3.45 -4.95 -13.00
N LEU A 101 -3.41 -4.29 -14.17
CA LEU A 101 -4.13 -3.04 -14.47
C LEU A 101 -4.05 -2.03 -13.31
N SER A 102 -2.87 -1.95 -12.69
CA SER A 102 -2.73 -1.15 -11.48
C SER A 102 -2.75 0.35 -11.80
N SER A 103 -3.19 1.16 -10.84
CA SER A 103 -3.28 2.62 -11.00
C SER A 103 -1.91 3.20 -11.35
N MET A 104 -1.83 3.91 -12.48
CA MET A 104 -0.60 4.59 -12.92
C MET A 104 -0.38 5.93 -12.22
N ASP A 105 -1.46 6.57 -11.77
CA ASP A 105 -1.43 7.86 -11.11
C ASP A 105 -2.23 7.78 -9.81
N ALA A 106 -1.58 8.19 -8.73
CA ALA A 106 -2.17 8.24 -7.41
C ALA A 106 -1.55 9.41 -6.66
N ASP A 107 -2.38 10.18 -5.97
CA ASP A 107 -1.91 11.27 -5.12
C ASP A 107 -0.89 10.74 -4.09
N TRP A 108 0.13 11.55 -3.79
CA TRP A 108 1.23 11.18 -2.90
C TRP A 108 0.77 10.76 -1.51
N LEU A 109 -0.29 11.39 -0.97
CA LEU A 109 -0.80 11.07 0.36
C LEU A 109 -1.60 9.77 0.32
N TYR A 110 -2.43 9.63 -0.72
CA TYR A 110 -3.22 8.42 -0.93
C TYR A 110 -2.32 7.20 -1.15
N SER A 111 -1.28 7.32 -1.97
CA SER A 111 -0.35 6.24 -2.27
C SER A 111 0.45 5.84 -1.03
N THR A 112 0.91 6.81 -0.23
CA THR A 112 1.65 6.55 1.01
C THR A 112 0.81 5.79 2.05
N TYR A 113 -0.48 6.12 2.16
CA TYR A 113 -1.35 5.49 3.15
C TYR A 113 -1.97 4.16 2.70
N ASN A 114 -2.25 3.98 1.41
CA ASN A 114 -2.98 2.81 0.92
C ASN A 114 -2.12 1.78 0.22
N TYR A 115 -1.01 2.17 -0.40
CA TYR A 115 -0.14 1.23 -1.10
C TYR A 115 1.07 0.87 -0.25
N SER A 116 1.28 -0.43 -0.10
CA SER A 116 2.46 -0.98 0.58
C SER A 116 3.74 -0.80 -0.25
N HIS A 117 3.60 -0.52 -1.56
CA HIS A 117 4.69 -0.36 -2.52
C HIS A 117 4.62 1.02 -3.19
N PRO A 118 5.78 1.59 -3.59
CA PRO A 118 5.81 2.81 -4.39
C PRO A 118 5.19 2.59 -5.77
N ILE A 119 4.61 3.64 -6.35
CA ILE A 119 4.03 3.58 -7.70
C ILE A 119 5.11 3.34 -8.76
N LEU A 120 4.72 2.77 -9.91
CA LEU A 120 5.65 2.43 -10.99
C LEU A 120 6.53 3.62 -11.40
N THR A 121 5.95 4.81 -11.51
CA THR A 121 6.66 6.03 -11.90
C THR A 121 7.76 6.42 -10.91
N GLU A 122 7.52 6.26 -9.60
CA GLU A 122 8.51 6.51 -8.55
C GLU A 122 9.68 5.51 -8.64
N ARG A 123 9.38 4.23 -8.90
CA ARG A 123 10.40 3.18 -9.02
C ARG A 123 11.24 3.32 -10.28
N LEU A 124 10.61 3.55 -11.44
CA LEU A 124 11.32 3.78 -12.71
C LEU A 124 12.21 5.02 -12.64
N LYS A 125 11.76 6.08 -11.95
CA LYS A 125 12.58 7.27 -11.70
C LYS A 125 13.77 6.96 -10.79
N ALA A 126 13.59 6.12 -9.76
CA ALA A 126 14.67 5.76 -8.83
C ALA A 126 15.80 4.96 -9.52
N ILE A 127 15.48 4.14 -10.52
CA ILE A 127 16.47 3.39 -11.31
C ILE A 127 17.00 4.19 -12.52
N GLY A 128 16.59 5.45 -12.70
CA GLY A 128 17.03 6.30 -13.80
C GLY A 128 16.58 5.82 -15.18
N TRP A 129 15.55 4.99 -15.27
CA TRP A 129 15.08 4.44 -16.54
C TRP A 129 14.33 5.50 -17.33
N THR A 130 14.79 5.78 -18.54
CA THR A 130 14.12 6.64 -19.51
C THR A 130 13.65 5.80 -20.69
N SER A 131 12.40 5.96 -21.11
CA SER A 131 11.91 5.32 -22.32
C SER A 131 12.69 5.86 -23.54
N GLU A 132 13.37 4.98 -24.28
CA GLU A 132 14.06 5.36 -25.53
C GLU A 132 13.10 5.90 -26.59
N HIS A 133 11.82 5.54 -26.54
CA HIS A 133 10.78 6.09 -27.40
C HIS A 133 10.06 7.25 -26.71
N LYS A 134 10.32 8.48 -27.15
CA LYS A 134 9.34 9.57 -27.02
C LYS A 134 8.08 9.12 -27.75
N VAL A 135 6.96 9.01 -27.05
CA VAL A 135 5.65 8.99 -27.71
C VAL A 135 5.46 10.38 -28.30
N SER A 136 5.89 10.56 -29.54
CA SER A 136 5.48 11.70 -30.35
C SER A 136 3.95 11.66 -30.45
N ASP A 137 3.32 12.82 -30.24
CA ASP A 137 1.87 13.07 -30.32
C ASP A 137 1.28 12.73 -31.71
N ASP A 138 1.34 11.48 -32.14
CA ASP A 138 0.66 11.05 -33.35
C ASP A 138 -0.74 10.56 -32.95
N LYS A 139 -1.68 11.52 -32.96
CA LYS A 139 -3.11 11.22 -32.86
C LYS A 139 -3.45 10.15 -33.90
N PRO A 140 -4.04 9.00 -33.53
CA PRO A 140 -4.48 8.04 -34.51
C PRO A 140 -5.59 8.68 -35.36
N SER A 141 -5.30 8.92 -36.63
CA SER A 141 -6.27 9.37 -37.62
C SER A 141 -7.39 8.33 -37.72
N LYS A 142 -8.62 8.72 -37.32
CA LYS A 142 -9.81 7.89 -37.50
C LYS A 142 -9.97 7.52 -38.98
N PRO A 143 -10.20 6.25 -39.34
CA PRO A 143 -10.54 5.90 -40.70
C PRO A 143 -11.93 6.44 -41.06
N SER A 144 -11.99 7.28 -42.09
CA SER A 144 -13.22 7.76 -42.73
C SER A 144 -13.97 6.57 -43.33
N GLN A 145 -15.05 6.12 -42.68
CA GLN A 145 -16.04 5.25 -43.31
C GLN A 145 -16.71 5.99 -44.47
N LYS A 146 -16.36 5.63 -45.71
CA LYS A 146 -17.13 6.01 -46.90
C LYS A 146 -18.41 5.17 -46.92
N ALA A 147 -19.53 5.78 -46.58
CA ALA A 147 -20.85 5.25 -46.88
C ALA A 147 -21.11 5.39 -48.39
N ASN A 148 -20.96 4.30 -49.15
CA ASN A 148 -21.50 4.22 -50.51
C ASN A 148 -23.00 3.99 -50.42
N GLY A 149 -23.77 5.08 -50.43
CA GLY A 149 -25.20 5.05 -50.72
C GLY A 149 -25.42 4.93 -52.22
N HIS A 150 -25.75 3.73 -52.68
CA HIS A 150 -26.32 3.51 -54.01
C HIS A 150 -27.67 4.24 -54.10
N ALA A 151 -27.78 5.15 -55.05
CA ALA A 151 -29.04 5.66 -55.54
C ALA A 151 -29.32 4.98 -56.89
N GLU A 152 -30.32 4.12 -56.96
CA GLU A 152 -31.01 3.76 -58.21
C GLU A 152 -32.49 3.53 -57.90
N LEU A 153 -33.30 4.41 -58.50
CA LEU A 153 -34.66 4.31 -59.05
C LEU A 153 -35.62 3.22 -58.52
#